data_AF-A0A0L0JE62-F1
#
_entry.id   AF-A0A0L0JE62-F1
#
_cell.length_a   1.000
_cell.length_b   1.000
_cell.length_c   1.000
_cell.angle_alpha   90.00
_cell.angle_beta   90.00
_cell.angle_gamma   90.00
#
_symmetry.space_group_name_H-M   'P 1'
#
loop_
_entity.id
_entity.type
_entity.pdbx_description
1 polymer ?
#
loop_
_entity_poly.entity_id
_entity_poly.type
_entity_poly.pdbx_seq_one_letter_code
_entity_poly.pdbx_strand_id
1 'polypeptide(L)'
;MDYSELEEDILRMVVAATEDDVRTFGEETVTRLVRPELLRGAAEDELTEEARAALTTACANVLTISAAELHDALATIYDGILVEDDLDAGVLTAVSALAHWKSYLEQGRRGELYELAVRSVEDIDHEVSADLDDILATPEMAAEYERIRRLLDPGTARTGPLS
;
A
#
# COMPACT_ATOMS: atom_id res chain seq x y z
N MET A 1 -6.55 -12.16 -16.56
CA MET A 1 -5.66 -12.53 -15.43
C MET A 1 -6.53 -12.55 -14.21
N ASP A 2 -6.57 -13.66 -13.49
CA ASP A 2 -7.35 -13.75 -12.25
C ASP A 2 -6.57 -13.21 -11.03
N TYR A 3 -7.21 -13.16 -9.86
CA TYR A 3 -6.61 -12.55 -8.65
C TYR A 3 -5.38 -13.31 -8.18
N SER A 4 -5.43 -14.63 -8.26
CA SER A 4 -4.33 -15.49 -7.83
C SER A 4 -3.14 -15.37 -8.77
N GLU A 5 -3.37 -15.32 -10.08
CA GLU A 5 -2.33 -15.07 -11.07
C GLU A 5 -1.64 -13.71 -10.85
N LEU A 6 -2.41 -12.67 -10.54
CA LEU A 6 -1.90 -11.34 -10.24
C LEU A 6 -0.99 -11.35 -8.99
N GLU A 7 -1.48 -11.93 -7.89
CA GLU A 7 -0.72 -12.05 -6.63
C GLU A 7 0.58 -12.84 -6.82
N GLU A 8 0.53 -13.99 -7.50
CA GLU A 8 1.71 -14.80 -7.80
C GLU A 8 2.72 -14.02 -8.65
N ASP A 9 2.24 -13.21 -9.60
CA ASP A 9 3.07 -12.39 -10.46
C ASP A 9 3.78 -11.27 -9.69
N ILE A 10 3.04 -10.56 -8.84
CA ILE A 10 3.56 -9.53 -7.94
C ILE A 10 4.61 -10.13 -7.00
N LEU A 11 4.31 -11.26 -6.36
CA LEU A 11 5.25 -11.93 -5.45
C LEU A 11 6.57 -12.25 -6.16
N ARG A 12 6.50 -12.78 -7.38
CA ARG A 12 7.68 -13.10 -8.19
C ARG A 12 8.50 -11.85 -8.52
N MET A 13 7.84 -10.74 -8.88
CA MET A 13 8.52 -9.46 -9.14
C MET A 13 9.21 -8.91 -7.90
N VAL A 14 8.52 -8.91 -6.74
CA VAL A 14 9.10 -8.49 -5.44
C VAL A 14 10.34 -9.31 -5.07
N VAL A 15 10.30 -10.63 -5.30
CA VAL A 15 11.43 -11.52 -5.01
C VAL A 15 12.60 -11.29 -5.98
N ALA A 16 12.33 -11.01 -7.25
CA ALA A 16 13.35 -10.87 -8.28
C ALA A 16 14.00 -9.47 -8.32
N ALA A 17 13.30 -8.44 -7.87
CA ALA A 17 13.73 -7.05 -7.92
C ALA A 17 15.02 -6.79 -7.12
N THR A 18 15.79 -5.79 -7.54
CA THR A 18 16.99 -5.34 -6.81
C THR A 18 16.59 -4.64 -5.51
N GLU A 19 17.52 -4.50 -4.55
CA GLU A 19 17.26 -3.79 -3.28
C GLU A 19 16.82 -2.33 -3.51
N ASP A 20 17.43 -1.66 -4.48
CA ASP A 20 17.08 -0.28 -4.82
C ASP A 20 15.66 -0.21 -5.43
N ASP A 21 15.33 -1.13 -6.34
CA ASP A 21 14.02 -1.18 -6.99
C ASP A 21 12.90 -1.50 -5.97
N VAL A 22 13.09 -2.48 -5.08
CA VAL A 22 12.09 -2.80 -4.04
C VAL A 22 11.95 -1.65 -3.04
N ARG A 23 13.03 -0.93 -2.73
CA ARG A 23 12.97 0.24 -1.86
C ARG A 23 12.16 1.36 -2.49
N THR A 24 12.46 1.73 -3.73
CA THR A 24 11.71 2.74 -4.48
C THR A 24 10.24 2.34 -4.64
N PHE A 25 9.98 1.08 -4.98
CA PHE A 25 8.62 0.54 -5.04
C PHE A 25 7.86 0.70 -3.72
N GLY A 26 8.48 0.35 -2.60
CA GLY A 26 7.87 0.47 -1.27
C GLY A 26 7.55 1.91 -0.90
N GLU A 27 8.48 2.84 -1.14
CA GLU A 27 8.30 4.27 -0.85
C GLU A 27 7.17 4.90 -1.68
N GLU A 28 7.12 4.61 -2.99
CA GLU A 28 6.04 5.11 -3.85
C GLU A 28 4.68 4.52 -3.46
N THR A 29 4.63 3.22 -3.18
CA THR A 29 3.38 2.52 -2.88
C THR A 29 2.82 2.90 -1.52
N VAL A 30 3.65 3.00 -0.47
CA VAL A 30 3.17 3.47 0.83
C VAL A 30 2.67 4.91 0.76
N THR A 31 3.37 5.80 0.04
CA THR A 31 2.95 7.21 -0.14
C THR A 31 1.59 7.31 -0.81
N ARG A 32 1.32 6.47 -1.82
CA ARG A 32 0.02 6.38 -2.49
C ARG A 32 -1.08 5.94 -1.52
N LEU A 33 -0.80 4.92 -0.69
CA LEU A 33 -1.77 4.31 0.23
C LEU A 33 -2.07 5.14 1.48
N VAL A 34 -1.22 6.12 1.80
CA VAL A 34 -1.44 7.04 2.95
C VAL A 34 -1.90 8.44 2.53
N ARG A 35 -2.37 8.59 1.28
CA ARG A 35 -2.79 9.89 0.73
C ARG A 35 -3.95 10.50 1.53
N PRO A 36 -3.96 11.82 1.80
CA PRO A 36 -5.01 12.46 2.60
C PRO A 36 -6.42 12.26 2.05
N GLU A 37 -6.57 12.06 0.75
CA GLU A 37 -7.84 11.79 0.07
C GLU A 37 -8.55 10.56 0.63
N LEU A 38 -7.81 9.50 0.97
CA LEU A 38 -8.36 8.27 1.54
C LEU A 38 -8.91 8.48 2.95
N LEU A 39 -8.34 9.42 3.69
CA LEU A 39 -8.71 9.67 5.08
C LEU A 39 -9.94 10.57 5.25
N ARG A 40 -10.49 11.11 4.15
CA ARG A 40 -11.63 12.03 4.19
C ARG A 40 -12.96 11.34 4.46
N GLY A 41 -13.05 10.02 4.24
CA GLY A 41 -14.25 9.22 4.47
C GLY A 41 -14.55 9.00 5.95
N ALA A 42 -13.50 8.94 6.78
CA ALA A 42 -13.60 8.62 8.20
C ALA A 42 -14.50 9.57 8.98
N ALA A 43 -15.50 9.02 9.64
CA ALA A 43 -16.36 9.76 10.55
C ALA A 43 -15.56 10.27 11.76
N GLU A 44 -16.06 11.35 12.38
CA GLU A 44 -15.40 11.98 13.53
C GLU A 44 -15.31 11.04 14.74
N ASP A 45 -16.24 10.09 14.86
CA ASP A 45 -16.40 9.16 15.97
C ASP A 45 -15.70 7.79 15.78
N GLU A 46 -15.00 7.57 14.67
CA GLU A 46 -14.22 6.33 14.45
C GLU A 46 -12.90 6.30 15.22
N LEU A 47 -12.29 7.47 15.42
CA LEU A 47 -10.98 7.63 16.05
C LEU A 47 -11.05 8.70 17.13
N THR A 48 -10.31 8.49 18.22
CA THR A 48 -9.98 9.59 19.13
C THR A 48 -9.19 10.69 18.40
N GLU A 49 -9.25 11.92 18.92
CA GLU A 49 -8.48 13.04 18.37
C GLU A 49 -6.97 12.74 18.38
N GLU A 50 -6.48 12.04 19.40
CA GLU A 50 -5.07 11.66 19.51
C GLU A 50 -4.67 10.66 18.43
N ALA A 51 -5.48 9.62 18.19
CA ALA A 51 -5.27 8.67 17.10
C ALA A 51 -5.33 9.34 15.73
N ARG A 52 -6.26 10.28 15.53
CA ARG A 52 -6.37 11.04 14.28
C ARG A 52 -5.13 11.90 14.03
N ALA A 53 -4.61 12.55 15.06
CA ALA A 53 -3.39 13.34 14.98
C ALA A 53 -2.15 12.47 14.71
N ALA A 54 -2.05 11.31 15.37
CA ALA A 54 -0.99 10.33 15.16
C ALA A 54 -1.01 9.79 13.71
N LEU A 55 -2.17 9.39 13.20
CA LEU A 55 -2.36 8.94 11.83
C LEU A 55 -1.94 10.03 10.83
N THR A 56 -2.46 11.24 11.00
CA THR A 56 -2.13 12.38 10.12
C THR A 56 -0.62 12.64 10.10
N THR A 57 0.02 12.61 11.26
CA THR A 57 1.47 12.85 11.39
C THR A 57 2.28 11.72 10.76
N ALA A 58 1.90 10.46 10.99
CA ALA A 58 2.57 9.29 10.41
C ALA A 58 2.46 9.30 8.88
N CYS A 59 1.28 9.56 8.33
CA CYS A 59 1.07 9.67 6.89
C CYS A 59 1.91 10.80 6.27
N ALA A 60 1.92 11.99 6.90
CA ALA A 60 2.68 13.15 6.40
C ALA A 60 4.20 12.93 6.41
N ASN A 61 4.70 12.07 7.31
CA ASN A 61 6.12 11.80 7.47
C ASN A 61 6.51 10.37 7.05
N VAL A 62 5.69 9.67 6.28
CA VAL A 62 5.85 8.21 6.05
C VAL A 62 7.24 7.80 5.50
N LEU A 63 7.90 8.68 4.76
CA LEU A 63 9.23 8.43 4.18
C LEU A 63 10.39 8.85 5.11
N THR A 64 10.12 9.66 6.13
CA THR A 64 11.14 10.25 7.02
C THR A 64 11.02 9.79 8.47
N ILE A 65 9.86 9.26 8.86
CA ILE A 65 9.60 8.70 10.18
C ILE A 65 10.44 7.44 10.39
N SER A 66 11.06 7.33 11.55
CA SER A 66 11.78 6.11 11.90
C SER A 66 10.82 4.96 12.21
N ALA A 67 11.30 3.72 12.11
CA ALA A 67 10.49 2.55 12.44
C ALA A 67 9.98 2.55 13.89
N ALA A 68 10.76 3.09 14.82
CA ALA A 68 10.38 3.21 16.23
C ALA A 68 9.28 4.26 16.44
N GLU A 69 9.41 5.44 15.83
CA GLU A 69 8.37 6.47 15.89
C GLU A 69 7.08 5.98 15.21
N LEU A 70 7.19 5.22 14.12
CA LEU A 70 6.04 4.62 13.45
C LEU A 70 5.39 3.51 14.29
N HIS A 71 6.18 2.74 15.05
CA HIS A 71 5.66 1.78 16.01
C HIS A 71 4.83 2.47 17.10
N ASP A 72 5.35 3.53 17.70
CA ASP A 72 4.65 4.28 18.75
C ASP A 72 3.38 4.94 18.20
N ALA A 73 3.45 5.53 17.00
CA ALA A 73 2.29 6.11 16.34
C ALA A 73 1.20 5.06 16.06
N LEU A 74 1.56 3.88 15.56
CA LEU A 74 0.62 2.78 15.33
C LEU A 74 -0.04 2.31 16.63
N ALA A 75 0.71 2.23 17.74
CA ALA A 75 0.14 1.90 19.04
C ALA A 75 -0.92 2.93 19.47
N THR A 76 -0.61 4.23 19.36
CA THR A 76 -1.56 5.32 19.63
C THR A 76 -2.81 5.23 18.74
N ILE A 77 -2.63 4.90 17.45
CA ILE A 77 -3.75 4.76 16.52
C ILE A 77 -4.66 3.60 16.95
N TYR A 78 -4.10 2.40 17.16
CA TYR A 78 -4.88 1.22 17.53
C TYR A 78 -5.62 1.39 18.86
N ASP A 79 -4.97 2.00 19.87
CA ASP A 79 -5.61 2.27 21.17
C ASP A 79 -6.75 3.31 21.07
N GLY A 80 -6.73 4.15 20.03
CA GLY A 80 -7.71 5.18 19.80
C GLY A 80 -8.78 4.86 18.75
N ILE A 81 -8.85 3.62 18.24
CA ILE A 81 -9.99 3.15 17.43
C ILE A 81 -11.21 2.98 18.35
N LEU A 82 -12.33 3.61 17.97
CA LEU A 82 -13.56 3.65 18.78
C LEU A 82 -14.66 2.71 18.27
N VAL A 83 -14.45 2.12 17.08
CA VAL A 83 -15.38 1.19 16.43
C VAL A 83 -14.82 -0.23 16.44
N GLU A 84 -15.66 -1.22 16.73
CA GLU A 84 -15.24 -2.64 16.76
C GLU A 84 -15.23 -3.24 15.35
N ASP A 85 -16.23 -2.90 14.55
CA ASP A 85 -16.39 -3.24 13.14
C ASP A 85 -16.89 -1.95 12.44
N ASP A 86 -16.62 -1.79 11.14
CA ASP A 86 -17.01 -0.59 10.35
C ASP A 86 -16.07 0.62 10.46
N LEU A 87 -14.77 0.37 10.69
CA LEU A 87 -13.75 1.40 10.45
C LEU A 87 -13.72 1.75 8.95
N ASP A 88 -13.63 3.05 8.63
CA ASP A 88 -13.55 3.51 7.25
C ASP A 88 -12.44 2.78 6.47
N ALA A 89 -12.78 2.35 5.25
CA ALA A 89 -11.89 1.56 4.41
C ALA A 89 -10.57 2.30 4.08
N GLY A 90 -10.63 3.63 3.94
CA GLY A 90 -9.46 4.47 3.71
C GLY A 90 -8.55 4.53 4.93
N VAL A 91 -9.12 4.62 6.14
CA VAL A 91 -8.34 4.53 7.39
C VAL A 91 -7.72 3.15 7.56
N LEU A 92 -8.49 2.08 7.35
CA LEU A 92 -7.99 0.71 7.44
C LEU A 92 -6.84 0.47 6.45
N THR A 93 -6.97 0.97 5.22
CA THR A 93 -5.94 0.91 4.17
C THR A 93 -4.67 1.64 4.61
N ALA A 94 -4.79 2.88 5.09
CA ALA A 94 -3.65 3.66 5.54
C ALA A 94 -2.93 3.02 6.74
N VAL A 95 -3.67 2.57 7.75
CA VAL A 95 -3.10 1.92 8.95
C VAL A 95 -2.40 0.61 8.59
N SER A 96 -3.00 -0.19 7.71
CA SER A 96 -2.39 -1.43 7.21
C SER A 96 -1.10 -1.15 6.44
N ALA A 97 -1.12 -0.16 5.54
CA ALA A 97 0.07 0.24 4.78
C ALA A 97 1.22 0.72 5.70
N LEU A 98 0.90 1.53 6.71
CA LEU A 98 1.86 1.97 7.72
C LEU A 98 2.45 0.79 8.51
N ALA A 99 1.65 -0.21 8.87
CA ALA A 99 2.10 -1.40 9.60
C ALA A 99 3.07 -2.28 8.78
N HIS A 100 2.77 -2.49 7.50
CA HIS A 100 3.66 -3.20 6.57
C HIS A 100 4.95 -2.41 6.33
N TRP A 101 4.85 -1.11 6.10
CA TRP A 101 6.03 -0.25 5.92
C TRP A 101 6.93 -0.25 7.15
N LYS A 102 6.36 -0.14 8.35
CA LYS A 102 7.07 -0.27 9.61
C LYS A 102 7.83 -1.60 9.69
N SER A 103 7.15 -2.71 9.42
CA SER A 103 7.75 -4.05 9.47
C SER A 103 8.87 -4.23 8.45
N TYR A 104 8.73 -3.64 7.26
CA TYR A 104 9.79 -3.60 6.25
C TYR A 104 11.00 -2.79 6.74
N LEU A 105 10.80 -1.60 7.31
CA LEU A 105 11.88 -0.76 7.84
C LEU A 105 12.67 -1.45 8.95
N GLU A 106 12.00 -2.21 9.82
CA GLU A 106 12.65 -2.90 10.94
C GLU A 106 13.43 -4.14 10.52
N GLN A 107 12.86 -4.94 9.61
CA GLN A 107 13.29 -6.32 9.39
C GLN A 107 13.77 -6.58 7.96
N GLY A 108 13.61 -5.63 7.05
CA GLY A 108 13.94 -5.78 5.63
C GLY A 108 13.13 -6.89 4.94
N ARG A 109 11.97 -7.27 5.49
CA ARG A 109 11.16 -8.37 4.96
C ARG A 109 10.46 -7.93 3.69
N ARG A 110 10.91 -8.44 2.54
CA ARG A 110 10.29 -8.19 1.23
C ARG A 110 8.81 -8.64 1.16
N GLY A 111 8.41 -9.61 1.97
CA GLY A 111 7.00 -10.01 2.07
C GLY A 111 6.07 -8.85 2.45
N GLU A 112 6.54 -7.88 3.22
CA GLU A 112 5.74 -6.69 3.55
C GLU A 112 5.51 -5.77 2.34
N LEU A 113 6.44 -5.77 1.38
CA LEU A 113 6.27 -5.02 0.14
C LEU A 113 5.29 -5.70 -0.80
N TYR A 114 5.23 -7.04 -0.77
CA TYR A 114 4.16 -7.78 -1.43
C TYR A 114 2.79 -7.40 -0.85
N GLU A 115 2.63 -7.36 0.47
CA GLU A 115 1.38 -6.92 1.11
C GLU A 115 1.00 -5.48 0.72
N LEU A 116 1.97 -4.56 0.66
CA LEU A 116 1.72 -3.20 0.14
C LEU A 116 1.23 -3.20 -1.31
N ALA A 117 1.76 -4.08 -2.16
CA ALA A 117 1.32 -4.21 -3.54
C ALA A 117 -0.15 -4.67 -3.62
N VAL A 118 -0.51 -5.70 -2.84
CA VAL A 118 -1.89 -6.23 -2.77
C VAL A 118 -2.85 -5.14 -2.28
N ARG A 119 -2.53 -4.42 -1.21
CA ARG A 119 -3.37 -3.30 -0.74
C ARG A 119 -3.52 -2.19 -1.79
N SER A 120 -2.50 -1.94 -2.60
CA SER A 120 -2.56 -0.97 -3.70
C SER A 120 -3.52 -1.40 -4.81
N VAL A 121 -3.62 -2.70 -5.07
CA VAL A 121 -4.57 -3.29 -6.02
C VAL A 121 -5.99 -3.24 -5.45
N GLU A 122 -6.18 -3.66 -4.20
CA GLU A 122 -7.48 -3.63 -3.52
C GLU A 122 -8.07 -2.22 -3.39
N ASP A 123 -7.22 -1.21 -3.19
CA ASP A 123 -7.62 0.21 -3.18
C ASP A 123 -8.29 0.62 -4.50
N ILE A 124 -7.78 0.14 -5.65
CA ILE A 124 -8.43 0.38 -6.94
C ILE A 124 -9.66 -0.51 -7.13
N ASP A 125 -9.56 -1.80 -6.77
CA ASP A 125 -10.68 -2.75 -6.90
C ASP A 125 -11.93 -2.25 -6.15
N HIS A 126 -11.75 -1.69 -4.96
CA HIS A 126 -12.83 -1.08 -4.19
C HIS A 126 -13.50 0.09 -4.93
N GLU A 127 -12.75 0.88 -5.71
CA GLU A 127 -13.27 2.02 -6.47
C GLU A 127 -14.00 1.59 -7.75
N VAL A 128 -13.53 0.55 -8.44
CA VAL A 128 -14.03 0.18 -9.78
C VAL A 128 -14.81 -1.14 -9.84
N SER A 129 -14.84 -1.92 -8.75
CA SER A 129 -15.47 -3.24 -8.65
C SER A 129 -15.03 -4.16 -9.81
N ALA A 130 -13.77 -4.61 -9.77
CA ALA A 130 -13.14 -5.36 -10.86
C ALA A 130 -13.89 -6.68 -11.17
N ASP A 131 -13.73 -7.13 -12.41
CA ASP A 131 -14.25 -8.42 -12.86
C ASP A 131 -13.35 -9.53 -12.30
N LEU A 132 -13.93 -10.45 -11.52
CA LEU A 132 -13.19 -11.55 -10.89
C LEU A 132 -12.62 -12.54 -11.91
N ASP A 133 -13.21 -12.60 -13.12
CA ASP A 133 -12.72 -13.46 -14.20
C ASP A 133 -11.60 -12.79 -15.01
N ASP A 134 -11.49 -11.45 -14.97
CA ASP A 134 -10.39 -10.68 -15.55
C ASP A 134 -10.19 -9.33 -14.86
N ILE A 135 -9.34 -9.33 -13.83
CA ILE A 135 -9.14 -8.15 -12.99
C ILE A 135 -8.56 -6.99 -13.75
N LEU A 136 -7.76 -7.26 -14.78
CA LEU A 136 -7.11 -6.24 -15.61
C LEU A 136 -8.04 -5.70 -16.71
N ALA A 137 -9.32 -6.09 -16.73
CA ALA A 137 -10.27 -5.63 -17.74
C ALA A 137 -10.54 -4.12 -17.66
N THR A 138 -10.45 -3.53 -16.46
CA THR A 138 -10.60 -2.08 -16.29
C THR A 138 -9.27 -1.37 -16.53
N PRO A 139 -9.28 -0.19 -17.20
CA PRO A 139 -8.08 0.62 -17.39
C PRO A 139 -7.35 0.96 -16.08
N GLU A 140 -8.08 1.15 -15.00
CA GLU A 140 -7.57 1.50 -13.68
C GLU A 140 -6.77 0.35 -13.07
N MET A 141 -7.31 -0.88 -13.08
CA MET A 141 -6.59 -2.07 -12.59
C MET A 141 -5.37 -2.39 -13.45
N ALA A 142 -5.52 -2.31 -14.78
CA ALA A 142 -4.41 -2.48 -15.70
C ALA A 142 -3.30 -1.44 -15.48
N ALA A 143 -3.66 -0.17 -15.23
CA ALA A 143 -2.70 0.90 -14.96
C ALA A 143 -1.94 0.70 -13.63
N GLU A 144 -2.63 0.22 -12.60
CA GLU A 144 -2.00 -0.06 -11.31
C GLU A 144 -1.04 -1.25 -11.40
N TYR A 145 -1.45 -2.34 -12.05
CA TYR A 145 -0.56 -3.47 -12.31
C TYR A 145 0.67 -3.04 -13.13
N GLU A 146 0.50 -2.25 -14.19
CA GLU A 146 1.61 -1.72 -14.99
C GLU A 146 2.52 -0.75 -14.21
N ARG A 147 2.00 -0.03 -13.21
CA ARG A 147 2.82 0.76 -12.28
C ARG A 147 3.70 -0.15 -11.44
N ILE A 148 3.11 -1.16 -10.78
CA ILE A 148 3.81 -2.14 -9.95
C ILE A 148 4.91 -2.83 -10.77
N ARG A 149 4.58 -3.30 -11.98
CA ARG A 149 5.51 -3.94 -12.90
C ARG A 149 6.69 -3.04 -13.28
N ARG A 150 6.45 -1.77 -13.61
CA ARG A 150 7.53 -0.84 -13.99
C ARG A 150 8.50 -0.54 -12.86
N LEU A 151 8.02 -0.54 -11.62
CA LEU A 151 8.83 -0.26 -10.44
C LEU A 151 9.67 -1.47 -10.01
N LEU A 152 9.10 -2.68 -10.10
CA LEU A 152 9.78 -3.91 -9.67
C LEU A 152 10.58 -4.58 -10.79
N ASP A 153 10.25 -4.31 -12.05
CA ASP A 153 10.97 -4.80 -13.23
C ASP A 153 11.19 -3.69 -14.27
N PRO A 154 12.04 -2.69 -13.97
CA PRO A 154 12.37 -1.61 -14.89
C PRO A 154 13.26 -2.06 -16.07
N GLY A 155 13.72 -3.32 -16.07
CA GLY A 155 14.55 -3.93 -17.11
C GLY A 155 13.73 -4.36 -18.33
N THR A 156 12.55 -4.92 -18.10
CA THR A 156 11.67 -5.42 -19.17
C THR A 156 11.00 -4.29 -19.98
N ALA A 157 10.83 -3.10 -19.39
CA ALA A 157 10.36 -1.92 -20.12
C ALA A 157 11.41 -1.29 -21.07
N ARG A 158 12.71 -1.58 -20.86
CA ARG A 158 13.82 -1.02 -21.68
C ARG A 158 14.14 -1.83 -22.94
N THR A 159 13.46 -2.95 -23.16
CA THR A 159 13.58 -3.81 -24.35
C THR A 159 12.37 -3.72 -25.27
N GLY A 160 11.81 -2.52 -25.45
CA GLY A 160 10.95 -2.23 -26.61
C GLY A 160 11.77 -2.21 -27.91
N PRO A 161 11.24 -2.68 -29.05
CA PRO A 161 12.06 -3.06 -30.19
C PRO A 161 12.74 -1.84 -30.83
N LEU A 162 14.07 -1.87 -30.88
CA LEU A 162 14.81 -1.23 -31.98
C LEU A 162 14.67 -2.13 -33.20
N SER A 163 13.63 -1.95 -34.01
CA SER A 163 13.57 -2.34 -35.43
C SER A 163 12.39 -1.66 -36.12
#